data_AF-A0A8J7N196-F1
#
_entry.id   AF-A0A8J7N196-F1
#
_cell.length_a   1.000
_cell.length_b   1.000
_cell.length_c   1.000
_cell.angle_alpha   90.00
_cell.angle_beta   90.00
_cell.angle_gamma   90.00
#
_symmetry.space_group_name_H-M   'P 1'
#
loop_
_entity.id
_entity.type
_entity.pdbx_description
1 polymer ?
#
loop_
_entity_poly.entity_id
_entity_poly.type
_entity_poly.pdbx_seq_one_letter_code
_entity_poly.pdbx_strand_id
1 'polypeptide(L)'
;GIPCVFWPHWVGADHDAINRMIAVRRAVGLHSESDVTVTQRGTYYESHAIGHKGQLITRIGTAAPTTAPDGYQLVASGTTWQMFADDAVAASIVPVQQSSLKVWAENGKLCVQSPQPQLVSVFTTDGRIVYNNQVTTLSLLLPAHCYVVQAGGKSMKVVVK
;
A
#
# COMPACT_ATOMS: atom_id res chain seq x y z
N GLY A 1 12.54 -1.92 19.10
CA GLY A 1 12.14 -3.32 19.41
C GLY A 1 11.94 -4.14 18.15
N ILE A 2 11.51 -5.41 18.29
CA ILE A 2 11.30 -6.37 17.19
C ILE A 2 9.79 -6.49 16.93
N PRO A 3 9.28 -5.96 15.80
CA PRO A 3 7.85 -6.04 15.50
C PRO A 3 7.44 -7.47 15.10
N CYS A 4 6.24 -7.88 15.47
CA CYS A 4 5.60 -9.11 15.02
C CYS A 4 4.29 -8.74 14.31
N VAL A 5 4.10 -9.21 13.07
CA VAL A 5 2.87 -8.97 12.32
C VAL A 5 1.91 -10.13 12.58
N PHE A 6 0.70 -9.82 13.05
CA PHE A 6 -0.33 -10.81 13.27
C PHE A 6 -0.86 -11.36 11.94
N TRP A 7 -0.96 -12.69 11.81
CA TRP A 7 -1.27 -13.38 10.55
C TRP A 7 -2.54 -12.87 9.84
N PRO A 8 -3.69 -12.68 10.52
CA PRO A 8 -4.89 -12.11 9.90
C PRO A 8 -4.70 -10.73 9.28
N HIS A 9 -3.84 -9.86 9.85
CA HIS A 9 -3.53 -8.57 9.24
C HIS A 9 -2.61 -8.73 8.03
N TRP A 10 -1.69 -9.71 8.08
CA TRP A 10 -0.78 -10.00 6.97
C TRP A 10 -1.51 -10.54 5.74
N VAL A 11 -2.48 -11.43 5.90
CA VAL A 11 -3.25 -11.97 4.75
C VAL A 11 -4.51 -11.16 4.42
N GLY A 12 -4.81 -10.14 5.22
CA GLY A 12 -6.00 -9.31 5.12
C GLY A 12 -5.81 -8.05 4.28
N ALA A 13 -6.74 -7.10 4.45
CA ALA A 13 -6.74 -5.83 3.73
C ALA A 13 -5.53 -4.94 4.04
N ASP A 14 -4.87 -5.15 5.18
CA ASP A 14 -3.73 -4.34 5.65
C ASP A 14 -2.39 -4.79 5.06
N HIS A 15 -2.35 -5.91 4.32
CA HIS A 15 -1.13 -6.51 3.75
C HIS A 15 -0.23 -5.47 3.10
N ASP A 16 -0.76 -4.70 2.15
CA ASP A 16 0.02 -3.75 1.36
C ASP A 16 0.59 -2.61 2.24
N ALA A 17 -0.22 -2.12 3.18
CA ALA A 17 0.18 -1.07 4.11
C ALA A 17 1.31 -1.57 5.02
N ILE A 18 1.15 -2.76 5.60
CA ILE A 18 2.15 -3.39 6.47
C ILE A 18 3.44 -3.68 5.70
N ASN A 19 3.33 -4.23 4.50
CA ASN A 19 4.49 -4.51 3.63
C ASN A 19 5.25 -3.22 3.31
N ARG A 20 4.54 -2.10 3.06
CA ARG A 20 5.17 -0.79 2.86
C ARG A 20 5.87 -0.29 4.12
N MET A 21 5.26 -0.41 5.31
CA MET A 21 5.91 -0.03 6.58
C MET A 21 7.19 -0.83 6.82
N ILE A 22 7.19 -2.14 6.51
CA ILE A 22 8.37 -2.99 6.62
C ILE A 22 9.47 -2.53 5.65
N ALA A 23 9.11 -2.19 4.40
CA ALA A 23 10.05 -1.69 3.42
C ALA A 23 10.71 -0.37 3.87
N VAL A 24 9.92 0.58 4.38
CA VAL A 24 10.41 1.85 4.94
C VAL A 24 11.37 1.58 6.12
N ARG A 25 10.97 0.74 7.08
CA ARG A 25 11.80 0.37 8.23
C ARG A 25 13.17 -0.17 7.79
N ARG A 26 13.19 -1.04 6.78
CA ARG A 26 14.43 -1.63 6.23
C ARG A 26 15.29 -0.62 5.47
N ALA A 27 14.67 0.29 4.72
CA ALA A 27 15.38 1.29 3.94
C ALA A 27 16.10 2.30 4.83
N VAL A 28 15.42 2.79 5.88
CA VAL A 28 16.00 3.68 6.91
C VAL A 28 17.01 2.95 7.80
N GLY A 29 16.97 1.61 7.83
CA GLY A 29 17.88 0.80 8.63
C GLY A 29 17.53 0.81 10.12
N LEU A 30 16.24 0.89 10.46
CA LEU A 30 15.77 0.78 11.84
C LEU A 30 15.90 -0.66 12.37
N HIS A 31 16.42 -0.79 13.58
CA HIS A 31 16.67 -2.07 14.26
C HIS A 31 16.04 -2.09 15.66
N SER A 32 16.34 -3.12 16.45
CA SER A 32 15.74 -3.34 17.78
C SER A 32 16.10 -2.26 18.80
N GLU A 33 17.27 -1.64 18.64
CA GLU A 33 17.90 -0.69 19.56
C GLU A 33 18.02 0.71 18.96
N SER A 34 17.37 0.97 17.82
CA SER A 34 17.28 2.31 17.24
C SER A 34 16.78 3.31 18.28
N ASP A 35 17.42 4.46 18.34
CA ASP A 35 16.97 5.57 19.17
C ASP A 35 15.64 6.12 18.64
N VAL A 36 14.73 6.42 19.55
CA VAL A 36 13.39 6.92 19.25
C VAL A 36 13.01 8.00 20.25
N THR A 37 12.81 9.21 19.75
CA THR A 37 12.26 10.33 20.52
C THR A 37 10.80 10.54 20.14
N VAL A 38 9.91 10.62 21.14
CA VAL A 38 8.50 10.97 20.93
C VAL A 38 8.34 12.48 21.12
N THR A 39 8.05 13.20 20.04
CA THR A 39 7.97 14.67 20.00
C THR A 39 6.56 15.19 20.27
N GLN A 40 5.52 14.37 20.04
CA GLN A 40 4.13 14.72 20.32
C GLN A 40 3.34 13.51 20.85
N ARG A 41 2.48 13.77 21.84
CA ARG A 41 1.67 12.74 22.56
C ARG A 41 0.19 13.10 22.74
N GLY A 42 -0.19 14.35 22.49
CA GLY A 42 -1.54 14.86 22.75
C GLY A 42 -2.52 14.60 21.61
N THR A 43 -2.77 15.63 20.80
CA THR A 43 -3.78 15.62 19.72
C THR A 43 -3.48 14.60 18.62
N TYR A 44 -2.21 14.23 18.47
CA TYR A 44 -1.72 13.15 17.63
C TYR A 44 -0.45 12.57 18.27
N TYR A 45 0.06 11.47 17.73
CA TYR A 45 1.35 10.91 18.11
C TYR A 45 2.38 11.22 17.03
N GLU A 46 3.56 11.70 17.43
CA GLU A 46 4.72 11.82 16.55
C GLU A 46 5.97 11.25 17.22
N SER A 47 6.71 10.44 16.46
CA SER A 47 8.02 9.94 16.85
C SER A 47 9.05 10.13 15.75
N HIS A 48 10.29 10.36 16.18
CA HIS A 48 11.47 10.52 15.38
C HIS A 48 12.42 9.38 15.74
N ALA A 49 12.77 8.55 14.75
CA ALA A 49 13.57 7.36 14.94
C ALA A 49 14.83 7.41 14.06
N ILE A 50 15.96 6.98 14.62
CA ILE A 50 17.25 6.98 13.92
C ILE A 50 17.64 5.53 13.59
N GLY A 51 17.79 5.25 12.30
CA GLY A 51 18.32 4.00 11.78
C GLY A 51 19.76 4.14 11.31
N HIS A 52 20.38 3.01 10.95
CA HIS A 52 21.76 3.02 10.46
C HIS A 52 21.94 3.71 9.10
N LYS A 53 20.86 3.93 8.35
CA LYS A 53 20.91 4.50 6.99
C LYS A 53 20.23 5.86 6.88
N GLY A 54 19.41 6.25 7.85
CA GLY A 54 18.73 7.53 7.87
C GLY A 54 17.75 7.66 9.04
N GLN A 55 16.80 8.57 8.90
CA GLN A 55 15.83 8.95 9.91
C GLN A 55 14.40 8.71 9.43
N LEU A 56 13.51 8.41 10.37
CA LEU A 56 12.09 8.19 10.12
C LEU A 56 11.26 9.01 11.10
N ILE A 57 10.34 9.81 10.57
CA ILE A 57 9.26 10.43 11.33
C ILE A 57 7.99 9.60 11.11
N THR A 58 7.32 9.22 12.19
CA THR A 58 6.02 8.55 12.13
C THR A 58 4.96 9.41 12.82
N ARG A 59 3.85 9.65 12.13
CA ARG A 59 2.67 10.37 12.66
C ARG A 59 1.47 9.44 12.69
N ILE A 60 0.70 9.48 13.78
CA ILE A 60 -0.56 8.75 13.93
C ILE A 60 -1.60 9.67 14.57
N GLY A 61 -2.81 9.70 14.00
CA GLY A 61 -3.94 10.50 14.49
C GLY A 61 -4.48 11.44 13.42
N THR A 62 -5.79 11.72 13.48
CA THR A 62 -6.50 12.58 12.51
C THR A 62 -6.06 14.04 12.53
N ALA A 63 -5.53 14.50 13.67
CA ALA A 63 -5.04 15.88 13.83
C ALA A 63 -3.55 16.04 13.46
N ALA A 64 -2.90 14.99 12.96
CA ALA A 64 -1.51 15.06 12.54
C ALA A 64 -1.35 15.99 11.31
N PRO A 65 -0.34 16.88 11.28
CA PRO A 65 -0.04 17.67 10.10
C PRO A 65 0.32 16.77 8.92
N THR A 66 -0.25 17.03 7.74
CA THR A 66 -0.01 16.22 6.55
C THR A 66 1.19 16.66 5.74
N THR A 67 1.63 17.91 5.91
CA THR A 67 2.82 18.47 5.26
C THR A 67 4.08 17.78 5.75
N ALA A 68 4.97 17.43 4.81
CA ALA A 68 6.27 16.88 5.14
C ALA A 68 7.14 17.92 5.86
N PRO A 69 7.84 17.55 6.95
CA PRO A 69 8.86 18.39 7.55
C PRO A 69 10.01 18.70 6.59
N ASP A 70 10.70 19.82 6.81
CA ASP A 70 11.87 20.19 6.00
C ASP A 70 12.96 19.12 6.05
N GLY A 71 13.49 18.74 4.88
CA GLY A 71 14.49 17.67 4.75
C GLY A 71 13.92 16.25 4.74
N TYR A 72 12.59 16.11 4.72
CA TYR A 72 11.90 14.82 4.68
C TYR A 72 10.91 14.73 3.52
N GLN A 73 10.66 13.51 3.05
CA GLN A 73 9.61 13.19 2.09
C GLN A 73 8.62 12.21 2.67
N LEU A 74 7.35 12.33 2.28
CA LEU A 74 6.34 11.32 2.59
C LEU A 74 6.65 10.02 1.83
N VAL A 75 6.91 8.94 2.58
CA VAL A 75 7.29 7.64 2.00
C VAL A 75 6.22 6.56 2.17
N ALA A 76 5.30 6.71 3.13
CA ALA A 76 4.14 5.84 3.27
C ALA A 76 3.01 6.56 4.02
N SER A 77 1.76 6.21 3.73
CA SER A 77 0.59 6.73 4.43
C SER A 77 -0.60 5.79 4.33
N GLY A 78 -1.58 6.01 5.21
CA GLY A 78 -2.90 5.38 5.16
C GLY A 78 -3.89 6.14 6.02
N THR A 79 -5.02 5.51 6.36
CA THR A 79 -6.04 6.13 7.21
C THR A 79 -5.44 6.47 8.57
N THR A 80 -5.30 7.77 8.85
CA THR A 80 -4.79 8.38 10.10
C THR A 80 -3.33 8.07 10.45
N TRP A 81 -2.48 7.67 9.50
CA TRP A 81 -1.05 7.51 9.74
C TRP A 81 -0.19 7.90 8.56
N GLN A 82 1.03 8.37 8.84
CA GLN A 82 2.02 8.80 7.84
C GLN A 82 3.44 8.48 8.31
N MET A 83 4.33 8.20 7.36
CA MET A 83 5.76 7.97 7.56
C MET A 83 6.55 8.86 6.61
N PHE A 84 7.52 9.59 7.16
CA PHE A 84 8.42 10.47 6.40
C PHE A 84 9.87 10.04 6.62
N ALA A 85 10.62 9.86 5.54
CA ALA A 85 12.06 9.56 5.62
C ALA A 85 12.85 10.80 5.17
N ASP A 86 14.07 10.95 5.68
CA ASP A 86 14.97 12.01 5.23
C ASP A 86 15.21 11.91 3.70
N ASP A 87 15.49 13.03 3.05
CA ASP A 87 15.60 13.12 1.59
C ASP A 87 16.59 12.11 0.98
N ALA A 88 17.70 11.83 1.67
CA ALA A 88 18.74 10.93 1.19
C ALA A 88 18.23 9.49 1.10
N VAL A 89 17.49 9.02 2.12
CA VAL A 89 16.89 7.67 2.09
C VAL A 89 15.61 7.65 1.27
N ALA A 90 14.80 8.70 1.33
CA ALA A 90 13.51 8.77 0.63
C ALA A 90 13.66 8.51 -0.88
N ALA A 91 14.71 9.05 -1.51
CA ALA A 91 15.01 8.82 -2.92
C ALA A 91 15.21 7.32 -3.25
N SER A 92 15.62 6.49 -2.29
CA SER A 92 15.77 5.03 -2.45
C SER A 92 14.48 4.24 -2.15
N ILE A 93 13.50 4.86 -1.49
CA ILE A 93 12.19 4.26 -1.15
C ILE A 93 11.15 4.48 -2.27
N VAL A 94 11.43 5.42 -3.18
CA VAL A 94 10.68 5.70 -4.41
C VAL A 94 11.47 5.05 -5.56
N PRO A 95 11.02 3.94 -6.22
CA PRO A 95 9.66 3.50 -6.48
C PRO A 95 9.39 2.05 -6.02
N VAL A 96 8.57 1.90 -5.00
CA VAL A 96 7.66 0.74 -4.91
C VAL A 96 6.25 1.30 -4.98
N GLN A 97 5.92 1.78 -6.19
CA GLN A 97 4.59 2.24 -6.59
C GLN A 97 3.59 1.12 -6.29
N GLN A 98 2.57 1.41 -5.47
CA GLN A 98 1.40 0.56 -5.16
C GLN A 98 1.61 -0.92 -5.52
N SER A 99 2.32 -1.65 -4.65
CA SER A 99 3.01 -2.89 -5.02
C SER A 99 2.19 -4.17 -4.97
N SER A 100 0.98 -4.13 -5.51
CA SER A 100 0.32 -5.34 -5.97
C SER A 100 -0.72 -4.98 -7.02
N LEU A 101 -0.87 -5.86 -8.00
CA LEU A 101 -2.08 -5.91 -8.83
C LEU A 101 -3.29 -5.98 -7.88
N LYS A 102 -4.21 -5.03 -8.01
CA LYS A 102 -5.48 -5.00 -7.29
C LYS A 102 -6.60 -5.29 -8.25
N VAL A 103 -7.52 -6.16 -7.82
CA VAL A 103 -8.75 -6.44 -8.54
C VAL A 103 -9.89 -6.40 -7.53
N TRP A 104 -10.91 -5.59 -7.80
CA TRP A 104 -12.06 -5.42 -6.92
C TRP A 104 -13.33 -5.11 -7.71
N ALA A 105 -14.46 -5.03 -7.01
CA ALA A 105 -15.70 -4.51 -7.56
C ALA A 105 -16.23 -3.36 -6.70
N GLU A 106 -16.74 -2.32 -7.35
CA GLU A 106 -17.37 -1.16 -6.72
C GLU A 106 -18.43 -0.57 -7.66
N ASN A 107 -19.58 -0.14 -7.12
CA ASN A 107 -20.61 0.60 -7.88
C ASN A 107 -21.02 -0.05 -9.23
N GLY A 108 -21.25 -1.37 -9.25
CA GLY A 108 -21.58 -2.11 -10.49
C GLY A 108 -20.42 -2.27 -11.47
N LYS A 109 -19.19 -1.93 -11.07
CA LYS A 109 -18.00 -2.01 -11.90
C LYS A 109 -17.02 -3.03 -11.38
N LEU A 110 -16.30 -3.66 -12.30
CA LEU A 110 -15.08 -4.41 -12.03
C LEU A 110 -13.89 -3.49 -12.29
N CYS A 111 -13.03 -3.38 -11.28
CA CYS A 111 -11.88 -2.50 -11.31
C CYS A 111 -10.58 -3.31 -11.19
N VAL A 112 -9.58 -2.93 -11.98
CA VAL A 112 -8.22 -3.45 -11.89
C VAL A 112 -7.25 -2.29 -11.84
N GLN A 113 -6.24 -2.39 -11.00
CA GLN A 113 -5.14 -1.45 -10.94
C GLN A 113 -3.83 -2.21 -10.80
N SER A 114 -2.86 -1.89 -11.63
CA SER A 114 -1.55 -2.51 -11.70
C SER A 114 -0.46 -1.44 -11.80
N PRO A 115 0.69 -1.62 -11.11
CA PRO A 115 1.80 -0.68 -11.18
C PRO A 115 2.51 -0.65 -12.54
N GLN A 116 2.31 -1.68 -13.38
CA GLN A 116 2.84 -1.78 -14.73
C GLN A 116 1.79 -2.36 -15.68
N PRO A 117 1.88 -2.11 -17.00
CA PRO A 117 0.98 -2.72 -17.97
C PRO A 117 0.96 -4.23 -17.80
N GLN A 118 -0.25 -4.78 -17.60
CA GLN A 118 -0.46 -6.20 -17.40
C GLN A 118 -1.63 -6.69 -18.25
N LEU A 119 -1.50 -7.89 -18.81
CA LEU A 119 -2.61 -8.55 -19.48
C LEU A 119 -3.68 -8.85 -18.44
N VAL A 120 -4.85 -8.24 -18.63
CA VAL A 120 -6.04 -8.49 -17.83
C VAL A 120 -7.07 -9.15 -18.74
N SER A 121 -7.49 -10.35 -18.35
CA SER A 121 -8.57 -11.08 -19.00
C SER A 121 -9.73 -11.27 -18.02
N VAL A 122 -10.93 -10.86 -18.40
CA VAL A 122 -12.15 -11.01 -17.59
C VAL A 122 -13.07 -12.01 -18.28
N PHE A 123 -13.54 -12.98 -17.52
CA PHE A 123 -14.43 -14.03 -17.99
C PHE A 123 -15.72 -14.07 -17.16
N THR A 124 -16.83 -14.40 -17.80
CA THR A 124 -18.02 -14.92 -17.11
C THR A 124 -17.74 -16.33 -16.55
N THR A 125 -18.56 -16.81 -15.61
CA THR A 125 -18.37 -18.14 -15.00
C THR A 125 -18.62 -19.31 -15.94
N ASP A 126 -19.27 -19.08 -17.09
CA ASP A 126 -19.43 -20.05 -18.17
C ASP A 126 -18.24 -20.03 -19.17
N GLY A 127 -17.20 -19.21 -18.91
CA GLY A 127 -15.95 -19.20 -19.66
C GLY A 127 -15.91 -18.22 -20.84
N ARG A 128 -16.93 -17.40 -21.07
CA ARG A 128 -16.90 -16.39 -22.15
C ARG A 128 -16.01 -15.21 -21.77
N ILE A 129 -15.20 -14.75 -22.72
CA ILE A 129 -14.34 -13.57 -22.54
C ILE A 129 -15.20 -12.30 -22.63
N VAL A 130 -15.10 -11.46 -21.61
CA VAL A 130 -15.76 -10.15 -21.52
C VAL A 130 -14.77 -9.03 -21.81
N TYR A 131 -13.51 -9.21 -21.44
CA TYR A 131 -12.44 -8.24 -21.67
C TYR A 131 -11.10 -8.95 -21.78
N ASN A 132 -10.21 -8.46 -22.65
CA ASN A 132 -8.84 -8.98 -22.78
C ASN A 132 -7.91 -7.91 -23.37
N ASN A 133 -7.12 -7.23 -22.53
CA ASN A 133 -6.13 -6.25 -23.00
C ASN A 133 -5.03 -5.98 -21.97
N GLN A 134 -3.95 -5.32 -22.40
CA GLN A 134 -2.89 -4.80 -21.53
C GLN A 134 -3.33 -3.47 -20.92
N VAL A 135 -3.38 -3.40 -19.59
CA VAL A 135 -3.78 -2.20 -18.86
C VAL A 135 -2.95 -1.99 -17.61
N THR A 136 -2.79 -0.73 -17.23
CA THR A 136 -2.41 -0.32 -15.86
C THR A 136 -3.65 -0.09 -15.00
N THR A 137 -4.76 0.36 -15.60
CA THR A 137 -6.04 0.55 -14.92
C THR A 137 -7.20 0.08 -15.80
N LEU A 138 -8.17 -0.63 -15.21
CA LEU A 138 -9.44 -1.02 -15.83
C LEU A 138 -10.59 -0.59 -14.92
N SER A 139 -11.67 -0.10 -15.52
CA SER A 139 -12.95 0.08 -14.86
C SER A 139 -14.05 -0.28 -15.85
N LEU A 140 -14.72 -1.42 -15.62
CA LEU A 140 -15.69 -1.98 -16.55
C LEU A 140 -17.06 -2.09 -15.87
N LEU A 141 -18.06 -1.39 -16.40
CA LEU A 141 -19.44 -1.54 -15.95
C LEU A 141 -19.96 -2.91 -16.38
N LEU A 142 -20.38 -3.73 -15.43
CA LEU A 142 -20.81 -5.11 -15.67
C LEU A 142 -22.12 -5.41 -14.95
N PRO A 143 -22.98 -6.27 -15.53
CA PRO A 143 -24.14 -6.78 -14.81
C PRO A 143 -23.74 -7.44 -13.49
N ALA A 144 -24.61 -7.34 -12.49
CA ALA A 144 -24.45 -7.98 -11.19
C ALA A 144 -24.32 -9.50 -11.35
N HIS A 145 -23.09 -9.99 -11.25
CA HIS A 145 -22.74 -11.37 -11.52
C HIS A 145 -21.34 -11.67 -10.96
N CYS A 146 -21.01 -12.95 -10.91
CA CYS A 146 -19.64 -13.39 -10.65
C CYS A 146 -18.80 -13.41 -11.93
N TYR A 147 -17.56 -12.93 -11.84
CA TYR A 147 -16.57 -12.96 -12.92
C TYR A 147 -15.28 -13.60 -12.43
N VAL A 148 -14.53 -14.18 -13.36
CA VAL A 148 -13.15 -14.63 -13.15
C VAL A 148 -12.23 -13.64 -13.82
N VAL A 149 -11.27 -13.10 -13.08
CA VAL A 149 -10.26 -12.18 -13.58
C VAL A 149 -8.91 -12.89 -13.55
N GLN A 150 -8.27 -12.97 -14.71
CA GLN A 150 -6.90 -13.39 -14.85
C GLN A 150 -6.01 -12.17 -15.05
N ALA A 151 -5.08 -11.97 -14.11
CA ALA A 151 -4.09 -10.91 -14.20
C ALA A 151 -2.88 -11.29 -13.34
N GLY A 152 -1.68 -10.97 -13.83
CA GLY A 152 -0.43 -11.23 -13.11
C GLY A 152 -0.15 -12.68 -12.78
N GLY A 153 -0.53 -13.59 -13.69
CA GLY A 153 -0.36 -15.03 -13.51
C GLY A 153 -1.28 -15.64 -12.45
N LYS A 154 -2.27 -14.88 -11.95
CA LYS A 154 -3.25 -15.33 -10.96
C LYS A 154 -4.65 -15.27 -11.54
N SER A 155 -5.51 -16.18 -11.07
CA SER A 155 -6.95 -16.17 -11.30
C SER A 155 -7.66 -15.75 -10.03
N MET A 156 -8.56 -14.78 -10.11
CA MET A 156 -9.32 -14.24 -8.98
C MET A 156 -10.81 -14.26 -9.29
N LYS A 157 -11.62 -14.57 -8.29
CA LYS A 157 -13.08 -14.48 -8.37
C LYS A 157 -13.53 -13.11 -7.88
N VAL A 158 -14.33 -12.40 -8.67
CA VAL A 158 -14.85 -11.07 -8.33
C VAL A 158 -16.36 -11.10 -8.47
N VAL A 159 -17.08 -10.63 -7.45
CA VAL A 159 -18.54 -10.51 -7.49
C VAL A 159 -18.88 -9.04 -7.65
N VAL A 160 -19.45 -8.69 -8.81
CA VAL A 160 -20.01 -7.36 -9.05
C VAL A 160 -21.44 -7.35 -8.50
N LYS A 161 -21.75 -6.37 -7.65
CA LYS A 161 -23.07 -6.15 -7.05
C LYS A 161 -23.77 -4.98 -7.71
#